data_AF-A0A7S7QEY8-F1
#
_entry.id   AF-A0A7S7QEY8-F1
#
_cell.length_a   1.000
_cell.length_b   1.000
_cell.length_c   1.000
_cell.angle_alpha   90.00
_cell.angle_beta   90.00
_cell.angle_gamma   90.00
#
_symmetry.space_group_name_H-M   'P 1'
#
loop_
_entity.id
_entity.type
_entity.pdbx_description
1 polymer ?
#
loop_
_entity_poly.entity_id
_entity_poly.type
_entity_poly.pdbx_seq_one_letter_code
_entity_poly.pdbx_strand_id
1 'polypeptide(L)'
;MTRFLWGCFRGEADAEIERLVQRFVSGADTSISAANKIEVALDDGFPDDDYVQETVEMLAMYRPEGGEFLLDTATIRDRLIETMKRLRKDA
;
A
#
# COMPACT_ATOMS: atom_id res chain seq x y z
N MET A 1 -17.17 -0.76 -18.87
CA MET A 1 -16.87 0.68 -19.02
C MET A 1 -16.37 1.11 -17.66
N THR A 2 -15.07 1.32 -17.42
CA THR A 2 -14.12 2.16 -18.15
C THR A 2 -12.69 1.66 -17.90
N ARG A 3 -11.98 1.29 -18.97
CA ARG A 3 -10.53 1.09 -18.99
C ARG A 3 -9.99 2.25 -19.82
N PHE A 4 -9.36 3.25 -19.18
CA PHE A 4 -8.83 4.42 -19.89
C PHE A 4 -7.46 4.80 -19.30
N LEU A 5 -6.44 4.74 -20.18
CA LEU A 5 -5.14 5.43 -20.13
C LEU A 5 -3.99 4.81 -19.29
N TRP A 6 -3.46 3.67 -19.74
CA TRP A 6 -2.35 2.92 -19.12
C TRP A 6 -0.91 3.35 -19.55
N GLY A 7 -0.72 4.50 -20.19
CA GLY A 7 0.57 4.83 -20.83
C GLY A 7 1.47 5.84 -20.12
N CYS A 8 0.89 6.84 -19.44
CA CYS A 8 1.63 8.01 -18.96
C CYS A 8 1.50 8.26 -17.45
N PHE A 9 0.67 7.48 -16.75
CA PHE A 9 0.27 7.75 -15.36
C PHE A 9 1.12 7.04 -14.29
N ARG A 10 2.02 6.13 -14.69
CA ARG A 10 2.76 5.27 -13.76
C ARG A 10 3.63 6.09 -12.79
N GLY A 11 4.35 7.10 -13.28
CA GLY A 11 5.27 7.89 -12.46
C GLY A 11 4.59 8.75 -11.37
N GLU A 12 3.39 9.27 -11.61
CA GLU A 12 2.64 10.05 -10.61
C GLU A 12 1.98 9.15 -9.56
N ALA A 13 1.44 8.00 -10.00
CA ALA A 13 0.88 7.00 -9.10
C ALA A 13 1.96 6.40 -8.19
N ASP A 14 3.13 6.07 -8.74
CA ASP A 14 4.26 5.54 -7.98
C ASP A 14 4.74 6.55 -6.93
N ALA A 15 4.84 7.84 -7.30
CA ALA A 15 5.25 8.90 -6.37
C ALA A 15 4.24 9.12 -5.22
N GLU A 16 2.93 9.02 -5.49
CA GLU A 16 1.91 9.13 -4.45
C GLU A 16 1.93 7.92 -3.51
N ILE A 17 2.08 6.71 -4.05
CA ILE A 17 2.24 5.48 -3.25
C ILE A 17 3.47 5.60 -2.34
N GLU A 18 4.62 6.02 -2.87
CA GLU A 18 5.84 6.22 -2.10
C GLU A 18 5.62 7.23 -0.95
N ARG A 19 4.95 8.36 -1.24
CA ARG A 19 4.67 9.40 -0.24
C ARG A 19 3.75 8.90 0.87
N LEU A 20 2.68 8.19 0.52
CA LEU A 20 1.74 7.63 1.48
C LEU A 20 2.41 6.59 2.37
N VAL A 21 3.16 5.65 1.76
CA VAL A 21 3.88 4.61 2.49
C VAL A 21 4.96 5.21 3.40
N GLN A 22 5.70 6.22 2.93
CA GLN A 22 6.72 6.89 3.76
C GLN A 22 6.10 7.51 5.03
N ARG A 23 4.94 8.16 4.92
CA ARG A 23 4.24 8.74 6.08
C ARG A 23 3.77 7.66 7.07
N PHE A 24 3.29 6.53 6.57
CA PHE A 24 2.87 5.42 7.43
C PHE A 24 4.07 4.77 8.14
N VAL A 25 5.12 4.44 7.38
CA VAL A 25 6.32 3.76 7.90
C VAL A 25 7.07 4.62 8.90
N SER A 26 7.16 5.93 8.67
CA SER A 26 7.78 6.88 9.62
C SER A 26 6.95 7.09 10.90
N GLY A 27 5.69 6.65 10.94
CA GLY A 27 4.77 6.92 12.04
C GLY A 27 4.11 8.28 11.98
N ALA A 28 4.33 9.08 10.93
CA ALA A 28 3.71 10.39 10.77
C ALA A 28 2.19 10.30 10.58
N ASP A 29 1.69 9.20 9.99
CA ASP A 29 0.27 8.94 9.82
C ASP A 29 -0.01 7.44 9.74
N THR A 30 -0.34 6.82 10.87
CA THR A 30 -0.73 5.40 10.98
C THR A 30 -2.23 5.27 11.22
N SER A 31 -3.02 6.20 10.70
CA SER A 31 -4.48 6.11 10.81
C SER A 31 -5.04 5.03 9.89
N ILE A 32 -6.23 4.51 10.19
CA ILE A 32 -6.97 3.63 9.26
C ILE A 32 -7.17 4.34 7.92
N SER A 33 -7.41 5.67 7.92
CA SER A 33 -7.54 6.43 6.67
C SER A 33 -6.25 6.41 5.83
N ALA A 34 -5.08 6.46 6.47
CA ALA A 34 -3.81 6.32 5.76
C ALA A 34 -3.64 4.93 5.15
N ALA A 35 -3.96 3.86 5.90
CA ALA A 35 -3.92 2.50 5.40
C ALA A 35 -4.85 2.30 4.19
N ASN A 36 -6.11 2.76 4.26
CA ASN A 36 -7.07 2.66 3.15
C ASN A 36 -6.61 3.43 1.90
N LYS A 37 -5.91 4.56 2.06
CA LYS A 37 -5.37 5.30 0.91
C LYS A 37 -4.24 4.52 0.24
N ILE A 38 -3.39 3.85 1.02
CA ILE A 38 -2.32 3.01 0.49
C ILE A 38 -2.94 1.78 -0.20
N GLU A 39 -3.96 1.15 0.40
CA GLU A 39 -4.71 0.02 -0.16
C GLU A 39 -5.22 0.33 -1.57
N VAL A 40 -6.01 1.40 -1.71
CA VAL A 40 -6.58 1.80 -3.01
C VAL A 40 -5.49 2.12 -4.03
N ALA A 41 -4.44 2.84 -3.63
CA ALA A 41 -3.38 3.22 -4.55
C ALA A 41 -2.57 1.99 -5.03
N LEU A 42 -2.32 1.01 -4.16
CA LEU A 42 -1.66 -0.24 -4.53
C LEU A 42 -2.54 -1.12 -5.43
N ASP A 43 -3.84 -1.21 -5.14
CA ASP A 43 -4.79 -1.98 -5.93
C ASP A 43 -4.93 -1.42 -7.36
N ASP A 44 -5.09 -0.10 -7.47
CA ASP A 44 -5.19 0.59 -8.76
C ASP A 44 -3.87 0.51 -9.57
N GLY A 45 -2.72 0.62 -8.90
CA GLY A 45 -1.40 0.68 -9.53
C GLY A 45 -0.84 -0.68 -9.96
N PHE A 46 -1.18 -1.74 -9.21
CA PHE A 46 -0.62 -3.08 -9.37
C PHE A 46 -1.69 -4.17 -9.25
N PRO A 47 -2.76 -4.14 -10.08
CA PRO A 47 -3.85 -5.11 -10.00
C PRO A 47 -3.41 -6.54 -10.34
N ASP A 48 -2.33 -6.70 -11.10
CA ASP A 48 -1.84 -7.99 -11.60
C ASP A 48 -0.60 -8.52 -10.84
N ASP A 49 -0.12 -7.83 -9.78
CA ASP A 49 1.00 -8.34 -8.95
C ASP A 49 0.46 -9.03 -7.69
N ASP A 50 0.51 -10.36 -7.69
CA ASP A 50 0.03 -11.22 -6.59
C ASP A 50 0.58 -10.82 -5.20
N TYR A 51 1.85 -10.38 -5.12
CA TYR A 51 2.45 -9.97 -3.86
C TYR A 51 1.92 -8.61 -3.40
N VAL A 52 1.69 -7.70 -4.34
CA VAL A 52 1.06 -6.41 -4.01
C VAL A 52 -0.38 -6.62 -3.59
N GLN A 53 -1.11 -7.52 -4.25
CA GLN A 53 -2.48 -7.86 -3.90
C GLN A 53 -2.61 -8.52 -2.50
N GLU A 54 -1.67 -9.38 -2.11
CA GLU A 54 -1.59 -9.86 -0.72
C GLU A 54 -1.37 -8.69 0.27
N THR A 55 -0.61 -7.66 -0.12
CA THR A 55 -0.42 -6.45 0.72
C THR A 55 -1.73 -5.67 0.88
N VAL A 56 -2.52 -5.56 -0.19
CA VAL A 56 -3.86 -4.93 -0.19
C VAL A 56 -4.78 -5.66 0.79
N GLU A 57 -4.83 -6.98 0.74
CA GLU A 57 -5.61 -7.79 1.69
C GLU A 57 -5.18 -7.58 3.14
N MET A 58 -3.87 -7.52 3.39
CA MET A 58 -3.33 -7.21 4.72
C MET A 58 -3.74 -5.82 5.22
N LEU A 59 -3.70 -4.81 4.35
CA LEU A 59 -4.12 -3.44 4.70
C LEU A 59 -5.61 -3.38 5.07
N ALA A 60 -6.47 -4.14 4.40
CA ALA A 60 -7.89 -4.23 4.75
C ALA A 60 -8.12 -4.81 6.17
N MET A 61 -7.20 -5.66 6.66
CA MET A 61 -7.20 -6.22 8.01
C MET A 61 -6.53 -5.33 9.07
N TYR A 62 -6.01 -4.16 8.69
CA TYR A 62 -5.28 -3.27 9.61
C TYR A 62 -6.20 -2.64 10.66
N ARG A 63 -5.81 -2.72 11.93
CA ARG A 63 -6.36 -1.90 13.02
C ARG A 63 -5.23 -1.41 13.95
N PRO A 64 -5.10 -0.09 14.21
CA PRO A 64 -3.96 0.48 14.93
C PRO A 64 -3.68 -0.10 16.33
N GLU A 65 -4.73 -0.46 17.07
CA GLU A 65 -4.64 -1.07 18.41
C GLU A 65 -4.60 -2.60 18.37
N GLY A 66 -4.77 -3.20 17.19
CA GLY A 66 -4.75 -4.64 16.99
C GLY A 66 -5.85 -5.39 17.77
N GLY A 67 -5.81 -6.70 17.61
CA GLY A 67 -6.64 -7.70 18.29
C GLY A 67 -6.13 -9.07 17.87
N GLU A 68 -6.59 -10.15 18.50
CA GLU A 68 -6.09 -11.52 18.22
C GLU A 68 -6.21 -11.95 16.73
N PHE A 69 -7.03 -11.25 15.96
CA PHE A 69 -7.33 -11.52 14.54
C PHE A 69 -7.02 -10.35 13.58
N LEU A 70 -6.40 -9.26 14.06
CA LEU A 70 -6.20 -8.04 13.28
C LEU A 70 -4.73 -7.63 13.25
N LEU A 71 -4.30 -7.10 12.11
CA LEU A 71 -2.90 -6.68 11.93
C LEU A 71 -2.69 -5.31 12.57
N ASP A 72 -1.63 -5.21 13.37
CA ASP A 72 -1.24 -3.99 14.05
C ASP A 72 -0.33 -3.11 13.19
N THR A 73 0.07 -1.97 13.75
CA THR A 73 0.87 -0.97 13.05
C THR A 73 2.28 -1.49 12.72
N ALA A 74 2.86 -2.32 13.58
CA ALA A 74 4.19 -2.88 13.35
C ALA A 74 4.17 -3.86 12.18
N THR A 75 3.17 -4.75 12.16
CA THR A 75 3.02 -5.75 11.10
C THR A 75 2.81 -5.11 9.73
N ILE A 76 1.91 -4.13 9.65
CA ILE A 76 1.66 -3.42 8.39
C ILE A 76 2.87 -2.59 7.96
N ARG A 77 3.59 -1.97 8.90
CA ARG A 77 4.82 -1.24 8.59
C ARG A 77 5.86 -2.15 7.94
N ASP A 78 6.11 -3.32 8.52
CA ASP A 78 7.10 -4.26 7.99
C ASP A 78 6.68 -4.78 6.61
N ARG A 79 5.39 -5.08 6.43
CA ARG A 79 4.87 -5.46 5.12
C ARG A 79 5.09 -4.37 4.07
N LEU A 80 4.74 -3.13 4.37
CA LEU A 80 4.92 -2.01 3.44
C LEU A 80 6.38 -1.76 3.07
N ILE A 81 7.32 -1.96 4.01
CA ILE A 81 8.75 -1.86 3.71
C ILE A 81 9.17 -2.89 2.65
N GLU A 82 8.72 -4.15 2.79
CA GLU A 82 9.04 -5.20 1.83
C GLU A 82 8.36 -4.97 0.46
N THR A 83 7.10 -4.53 0.46
CA THR A 83 6.39 -4.15 -0.77
C THR A 83 7.14 -3.06 -1.53
N MET A 84 7.62 -2.01 -0.85
CA MET A 84 8.39 -0.95 -1.53
C MET A 84 9.75 -1.42 -2.04
N LYS A 85 10.41 -2.37 -1.37
CA LYS A 85 11.65 -2.96 -1.88
C LYS A 85 11.42 -3.75 -3.16
N ARG A 86 10.29 -4.46 -3.25
CA ARG A 86 9.90 -5.22 -4.44
C ARG A 86 9.62 -4.29 -5.62
N LEU A 87 8.74 -3.30 -5.42
CA LEU A 87 8.36 -2.35 -6.47
C LEU A 87 9.56 -1.61 -7.07
N ARG A 88 10.58 -1.30 -6.28
CA ARG A 88 11.82 -0.66 -6.76
C ARG A 88 12.75 -1.57 -7.54
N LYS A 89 12.64 -2.89 -7.39
CA LYS A 89 13.44 -3.85 -8.17
C LYS A 89 12.81 -4.12 -9.53
N ASP A 90 11.51 -3.92 -9.65
CA ASP A 90 10.72 -4.18 -10.86
C ASP A 90 10.51 -2.91 -11.72
N ALA A 91 11.01 -1.75 -11.27
CA ALA A 91 11.01 -0.46 -11.96
C ALA A 91 12.29 -0.26 -12.80
#